data_AF-A0A7D9DFX7-F1
#
_entry.id   AF-A0A7D9DFX7-F1
#
_cell.length_a   1.000
_cell.length_b   1.000
_cell.length_c   1.000
_cell.angle_alpha   90.00
_cell.angle_beta   90.00
_cell.angle_gamma   90.00
#
_symmetry.space_group_name_H-M   'P 1'
#
loop_
_entity.id
_entity.type
_entity.pdbx_description
1 polymer ?
#
loop_
_entity_poly.entity_id
_entity_poly.type
_entity_poly.pdbx_seq_one_letter_code
_entity_poly.pdbx_strand_id
1 'polypeptide(L)'
;MSCESSDHVAPPPELNFTLVTQREINSTPHDWSSDEIKSQLPTDILLITANDHEFNACYSYMKDVLRGYSTKLGMVDFGQFGDQSNENVKVALIKCAQGSSKAQTAVTNSAGILYPKVVLFVGLCATMKPAKAKLGDVVISAKLATYDDKKVMADGRYQYRGIRVNVSKNMADLILHAADGWEPPLKVQSSLKVEVHRDAVMLSGPELVDYRERREELLNSFPDALGLEMEGKGLYEAAYNLSIECAVIKAVSDFADGSKERTKLWQPFSSAIAASVVYNMFKHPVVLRQWPRHEEMEDPKVNPEKLDIETGHKMHNCRTIKYSTTTRNLVAKPKDYDAKVEDVATGETAERTHCSTKEVAMDGAIEDLFKQLREKKFI
;
A
#
# COMPACT_ATOMS: atom_id res chain seq x y z
N MET A 1 11.02 -47.47 -29.13
CA MET A 1 11.95 -46.54 -28.47
C MET A 1 11.19 -45.25 -28.20
N SER A 2 10.57 -45.16 -27.04
CA SER A 2 9.99 -43.92 -26.51
C SER A 2 11.15 -43.00 -26.19
N CYS A 3 11.24 -41.89 -26.92
CA CYS A 3 12.21 -40.85 -26.65
C CYS A 3 11.74 -40.15 -25.36
N GLU A 4 12.29 -40.55 -24.21
CA GLU A 4 12.26 -39.75 -22.99
C GLU A 4 12.97 -38.43 -23.31
N SER A 5 12.21 -37.40 -23.66
CA SER A 5 12.74 -36.05 -23.81
C SER A 5 13.24 -35.60 -22.44
N SER A 6 14.53 -35.39 -22.30
CA SER A 6 15.19 -35.01 -21.05
C SER A 6 14.44 -33.86 -20.34
N ASP A 7 13.77 -34.21 -19.23
CA ASP A 7 12.88 -33.38 -18.41
C ASP A 7 13.58 -32.28 -17.58
N HIS A 8 14.79 -31.85 -17.98
CA HIS A 8 15.62 -30.92 -17.23
C HIS A 8 15.43 -29.47 -17.70
N VAL A 9 14.86 -28.64 -16.83
CA VAL A 9 14.89 -27.18 -16.99
C VAL A 9 16.28 -26.67 -16.60
N ALA A 10 16.95 -25.96 -17.51
CA ALA A 10 18.25 -25.36 -17.22
C ALA A 10 18.16 -24.35 -16.05
N PRO A 11 19.20 -24.23 -15.22
CA PRO A 11 19.24 -23.19 -14.20
C PRO A 11 19.25 -21.78 -14.84
N PRO A 12 18.80 -20.74 -14.12
CA PRO A 12 18.91 -19.38 -14.63
C PRO A 12 20.38 -18.96 -14.78
N PRO A 13 20.68 -17.97 -15.64
CA PRO A 13 22.01 -17.38 -15.71
C PRO A 13 22.36 -16.60 -14.43
N GLU A 14 23.64 -16.32 -14.24
CA GLU A 14 24.12 -15.52 -13.12
C GLU A 14 23.79 -14.03 -13.31
N LEU A 15 23.37 -13.37 -12.23
CA LEU A 15 23.21 -11.93 -12.16
C LEU A 15 24.58 -11.23 -12.05
N ASN A 16 24.69 -9.97 -12.48
CA ASN A 16 25.91 -9.16 -12.35
C ASN A 16 26.12 -8.59 -10.93
N PHE A 17 25.21 -8.90 -10.00
CA PHE A 17 25.26 -8.53 -8.60
C PHE A 17 24.77 -9.69 -7.72
N THR A 18 25.09 -9.64 -6.43
CA THR A 18 24.62 -10.62 -5.45
C THR A 18 23.36 -10.10 -4.78
N LEU A 19 22.32 -10.92 -4.75
CA LEU A 19 21.10 -10.62 -3.99
C LEU A 19 21.39 -10.67 -2.49
N VAL A 20 20.86 -9.68 -1.77
CA VAL A 20 20.86 -9.66 -0.31
C VAL A 20 20.15 -10.92 0.20
N THR A 21 20.72 -11.58 1.20
CA THR A 21 20.12 -12.71 1.90
C THR A 21 19.31 -12.25 3.10
N GLN A 22 18.39 -13.09 3.59
CA GLN A 22 17.57 -12.74 4.77
C GLN A 22 18.42 -12.40 6.01
N ARG A 23 19.66 -12.91 6.10
CA ARG A 23 20.57 -12.64 7.22
C ARG A 23 21.28 -11.29 7.14
N GLU A 24 21.37 -10.72 5.95
CA GLU A 24 22.06 -9.44 5.68
C GLU A 24 21.12 -8.24 5.77
N ILE A 25 19.80 -8.49 5.76
CA ILE A 25 18.79 -7.46 5.96
C ILE A 25 18.92 -6.88 7.38
N ASN A 26 18.93 -5.55 7.48
CA ASN A 26 19.00 -4.84 8.76
C ASN A 26 17.92 -5.36 9.75
N SER A 27 18.35 -5.89 10.89
CA SER A 27 17.45 -6.48 11.89
C SER A 27 16.99 -5.49 12.96
N THR A 28 17.61 -4.31 13.06
CA THR A 28 17.32 -3.34 14.12
C THR A 28 16.39 -2.26 13.59
N PRO A 29 15.10 -2.25 13.99
CA PRO A 29 14.19 -1.19 13.60
C PRO A 29 14.43 0.09 14.42
N HIS A 30 14.29 1.23 13.76
CA HIS A 30 14.13 2.53 14.40
C HIS A 30 12.70 2.69 14.94
N ASP A 31 12.56 3.48 16.01
CA ASP A 31 11.27 3.91 16.53
C ASP A 31 10.52 4.72 15.45
N TRP A 32 9.25 4.41 15.22
CA TRP A 32 8.43 5.11 14.23
C TRP A 32 8.37 6.63 14.45
N SER A 33 8.49 7.07 15.71
CA SER A 33 8.45 8.48 16.09
C SER A 33 9.78 9.21 15.90
N SER A 34 10.86 8.50 15.50
CA SER A 34 12.19 9.07 15.32
C SER A 34 12.26 10.02 14.12
N ASP A 35 13.20 10.96 14.17
CA ASP A 35 13.39 11.94 13.09
C ASP A 35 13.90 11.27 11.81
N GLU A 36 14.66 10.18 11.92
CA GLU A 36 15.09 9.36 10.78
C GLU A 36 13.88 8.80 10.02
N ILE A 37 12.90 8.21 10.70
CA ILE A 37 11.68 7.68 10.07
C ILE A 37 10.82 8.81 9.50
N LYS A 38 10.58 9.87 10.27
CA LYS A 38 9.78 11.03 9.83
C LYS A 38 10.35 11.65 8.56
N SER A 39 11.67 11.72 8.42
CA SER A 39 12.34 12.27 7.23
C SER A 39 12.09 11.47 5.94
N GLN A 40 11.67 10.20 6.05
CA GLN A 40 11.35 9.35 4.90
C GLN A 40 9.93 9.56 4.37
N LEU A 41 9.07 10.23 5.12
CA LEU A 41 7.69 10.49 4.73
C LEU A 41 7.53 11.87 4.05
N PRO A 42 6.56 12.01 3.13
CA PRO A 42 5.85 10.94 2.45
C PRO A 42 6.77 10.17 1.49
N THR A 43 6.43 8.93 1.19
CA THR A 43 7.18 8.06 0.25
C THR A 43 6.71 8.30 -1.17
N ASP A 44 7.56 8.23 -2.19
CA ASP A 44 7.11 8.34 -3.58
C ASP A 44 6.53 7.02 -4.08
N ILE A 45 7.15 5.90 -3.72
CA ILE A 45 6.79 4.56 -4.15
C ILE A 45 6.60 3.65 -2.95
N LEU A 46 5.53 2.87 -2.96
CA LEU A 46 5.35 1.72 -2.08
C LEU A 46 5.51 0.43 -2.88
N LEU A 47 6.51 -0.36 -2.54
CA LEU A 47 6.73 -1.71 -3.06
C LEU A 47 6.12 -2.73 -2.09
N ILE A 48 5.26 -3.60 -2.61
CA ILE A 48 4.71 -4.74 -1.87
C ILE A 48 5.22 -6.04 -2.49
N THR A 49 5.62 -6.97 -1.62
CA THR A 49 6.12 -8.31 -1.98
C THR A 49 5.43 -9.37 -1.11
N ALA A 50 5.40 -10.63 -1.55
CA ALA A 50 4.71 -11.72 -0.86
C ALA A 50 5.65 -12.80 -0.30
N ASN A 51 6.88 -12.93 -0.83
CA ASN A 51 7.86 -13.90 -0.36
C ASN A 51 9.28 -13.33 -0.24
N ASP A 52 10.18 -14.12 0.34
CA ASP A 52 11.55 -13.70 0.65
C ASP A 52 12.38 -13.40 -0.60
N HIS A 53 12.18 -14.12 -1.71
CA HIS A 53 12.91 -13.85 -2.95
C HIS A 53 12.51 -12.51 -3.55
N GLU A 54 11.21 -12.21 -3.55
CA GLU A 54 10.64 -10.94 -4.04
C GLU A 54 11.12 -9.77 -3.18
N PHE A 55 11.06 -9.92 -1.86
CA PHE A 55 11.55 -8.90 -0.92
C PHE A 55 13.04 -8.64 -1.09
N ASN A 56 13.87 -9.68 -1.10
CA ASN A 56 15.32 -9.56 -1.22
C ASN A 56 15.73 -8.88 -2.53
N ALA A 57 15.03 -9.20 -3.62
CA ALA A 57 15.25 -8.55 -4.91
C ALA A 57 14.97 -7.05 -4.83
N CYS A 58 13.80 -6.65 -4.34
CA CYS A 58 13.47 -5.23 -4.20
C CYS A 58 14.44 -4.49 -3.26
N TYR A 59 14.77 -5.11 -2.13
CA TYR A 59 15.72 -4.56 -1.15
C TYR A 59 17.10 -4.29 -1.77
N SER A 60 17.59 -5.20 -2.62
CA SER A 60 18.90 -5.09 -3.26
C SER A 60 19.03 -3.89 -4.23
N TYR A 61 17.91 -3.31 -4.67
CA TYR A 61 17.88 -2.12 -5.53
C TYR A 61 17.73 -0.80 -4.76
N MET A 62 17.45 -0.85 -3.45
CA MET A 62 17.33 0.35 -2.62
C MET A 62 18.69 0.75 -2.05
N LYS A 63 18.96 2.05 -2.03
CA LYS A 63 20.12 2.65 -1.33
C LYS A 63 19.71 3.21 0.02
N ASP A 64 20.70 3.35 0.91
CA ASP A 64 20.57 4.00 2.22
C ASP A 64 19.40 3.46 3.06
N VAL A 65 19.28 2.14 3.09
CA VAL A 65 18.10 1.48 3.66
C VAL A 65 18.07 1.60 5.17
N LEU A 66 16.97 2.12 5.70
CA LEU A 66 16.65 2.15 7.12
C LEU A 66 15.35 1.39 7.38
N ARG A 67 15.30 0.69 8.50
CA ARG A 67 14.13 -0.10 8.90
C ARG A 67 13.37 0.61 10.01
N GLY A 68 12.06 0.73 9.85
CA GLY A 68 11.13 1.17 10.89
C GLY A 68 10.21 0.04 11.32
N TYR A 69 9.61 0.20 12.50
CA TYR A 69 8.53 -0.65 12.97
C TYR A 69 7.30 0.17 13.35
N SER A 70 6.15 -0.19 12.82
CA SER A 70 4.85 0.35 13.22
C SER A 70 3.92 -0.78 13.59
N THR A 71 3.11 -0.61 14.64
CA THR A 71 2.12 -1.62 15.05
C THR A 71 1.07 -1.89 13.97
N LYS A 72 0.78 -0.90 13.12
CA LYS A 72 -0.19 -1.03 12.01
C LYS A 72 0.41 -1.62 10.73
N LEU A 73 1.71 -1.40 10.48
CA LEU A 73 2.39 -1.81 9.24
C LEU A 73 3.32 -3.01 9.40
N GLY A 74 3.75 -3.32 10.63
CA GLY A 74 4.86 -4.22 10.89
C GLY A 74 6.20 -3.55 10.56
N MET A 75 7.13 -4.35 10.02
CA MET A 75 8.42 -3.86 9.54
C MET A 75 8.27 -3.15 8.19
N VAL A 76 8.87 -1.97 8.08
CA VAL A 76 8.91 -1.19 6.83
C VAL A 76 10.35 -0.81 6.55
N ASP A 77 10.83 -1.11 5.35
CA ASP A 77 12.17 -0.70 4.91
C ASP A 77 12.05 0.51 4.00
N PHE A 78 12.65 1.61 4.42
CA PHE A 78 12.72 2.84 3.65
C PHE A 78 14.08 2.93 2.99
N GLY A 79 14.09 3.31 1.72
CA GLY A 79 15.32 3.53 0.98
C GLY A 79 15.07 4.43 -0.21
N GLN A 80 16.03 4.43 -1.13
CA GLN A 80 16.03 5.37 -2.24
C GLN A 80 16.37 4.71 -3.56
N PHE A 81 15.68 5.10 -4.63
CA PHE A 81 16.16 4.91 -6.00
C PHE A 81 16.84 6.18 -6.51
N GLY A 82 17.87 6.01 -7.34
CA GLY A 82 18.60 7.10 -7.98
C GLY A 82 19.85 6.62 -8.70
N ASP A 83 20.26 7.37 -9.72
CA ASP A 83 21.33 7.02 -10.66
C ASP A 83 22.47 8.05 -10.72
N GLN A 84 22.73 8.75 -9.61
CA GLN A 84 23.76 9.80 -9.41
C GLN A 84 23.26 11.26 -9.53
N SER A 85 21.95 11.48 -9.66
CA SER A 85 21.34 12.80 -9.52
C SER A 85 21.28 13.27 -8.05
N ASN A 86 21.24 14.58 -7.79
CA ASN A 86 21.09 15.15 -6.44
C ASN A 86 19.70 14.91 -5.81
N GLU A 87 18.72 14.46 -6.60
CA GLU A 87 17.39 14.08 -6.11
C GLU A 87 17.17 12.57 -6.29
N ASN A 88 16.68 11.94 -5.23
CA ASN A 88 16.37 10.51 -5.21
C ASN A 88 14.86 10.30 -5.01
N VAL A 89 14.37 9.16 -5.46
CA VAL A 89 12.97 8.73 -5.26
C VAL A 89 12.87 7.99 -3.94
N LYS A 90 11.99 8.43 -3.03
CA LYS A 90 11.80 7.78 -1.74
C LYS A 90 10.96 6.52 -1.89
N VAL A 91 11.47 5.38 -1.44
CA VAL A 91 10.83 4.07 -1.57
C VAL A 91 10.55 3.50 -0.19
N ALA A 92 9.34 2.99 0.02
CA ALA A 92 9.06 2.07 1.11
C ALA A 92 8.82 0.65 0.56
N LEU A 93 9.35 -0.35 1.26
CA LEU A 93 9.23 -1.75 0.92
C LEU A 93 8.57 -2.50 2.09
N ILE A 94 7.48 -3.21 1.79
CA ILE A 94 6.74 -4.03 2.76
C ILE A 94 6.55 -5.44 2.19
N LYS A 95 6.69 -6.44 3.07
CA LYS A 95 6.35 -7.83 2.77
C LYS A 95 5.02 -8.19 3.42
N CYS A 96 4.06 -8.67 2.63
CA CYS A 96 2.83 -9.27 3.14
C CYS A 96 2.85 -10.79 2.97
N ALA A 97 1.87 -11.49 3.56
CA ALA A 97 1.61 -12.89 3.21
C ALA A 97 0.99 -12.99 1.81
N GLN A 98 1.07 -14.17 1.20
CA GLN A 98 0.49 -14.45 -0.12
C GLN A 98 -1.05 -14.32 -0.12
N GLY A 99 -1.58 -13.93 -1.27
CA GLY A 99 -3.02 -13.87 -1.54
C GLY A 99 -3.66 -12.48 -1.43
N SER A 100 -4.74 -12.31 -2.20
CA SER A 100 -5.48 -11.05 -2.40
C SER A 100 -5.83 -10.31 -1.11
N SER A 101 -6.46 -10.94 -0.12
CA SER A 101 -6.89 -10.24 1.11
C SER A 101 -5.70 -9.67 1.90
N LYS A 102 -4.54 -10.35 1.86
CA LYS A 102 -3.32 -9.92 2.56
C LYS A 102 -2.69 -8.74 1.84
N ALA A 103 -2.61 -8.81 0.50
CA ALA A 103 -2.19 -7.70 -0.33
C ALA A 103 -3.08 -6.45 -0.09
N GLN A 104 -4.41 -6.61 -0.13
CA GLN A 104 -5.36 -5.51 0.10
C GLN A 104 -5.16 -4.84 1.47
N THR A 105 -5.01 -5.63 2.53
CA THR A 105 -4.78 -5.11 3.89
C THR A 105 -3.44 -4.37 3.97
N ALA A 106 -2.38 -4.93 3.40
CA ALA A 106 -1.06 -4.30 3.38
C ALA A 106 -1.09 -2.96 2.65
N VAL A 107 -1.71 -2.89 1.47
CA VAL A 107 -1.83 -1.66 0.68
C VAL A 107 -2.68 -0.62 1.41
N THR A 108 -3.85 -1.01 1.90
CA THR A 108 -4.79 -0.09 2.57
C THR A 108 -4.16 0.54 3.82
N ASN A 109 -3.51 -0.28 4.66
CA ASN A 109 -2.88 0.23 5.87
C ASN A 109 -1.68 1.13 5.57
N SER A 110 -0.85 0.74 4.60
CA SER A 110 0.37 1.46 4.22
C SER A 110 0.08 2.78 3.54
N ALA A 111 -0.89 2.81 2.63
CA ALA A 111 -1.23 4.01 1.88
C ALA A 111 -1.63 5.18 2.78
N GLY A 112 -2.45 4.92 3.81
CA GLY A 112 -2.88 5.94 4.77
C GLY A 112 -1.84 6.39 5.79
N ILE A 113 -0.60 5.88 5.73
CA ILE A 113 0.50 6.29 6.62
C ILE A 113 1.69 6.80 5.80
N LEU A 114 1.99 6.13 4.68
CA LEU A 114 3.17 6.38 3.86
C LEU A 114 2.90 7.38 2.73
N TYR A 115 1.63 7.65 2.43
CA TYR A 115 1.13 8.52 1.36
C TYR A 115 1.89 8.38 0.03
N PRO A 116 2.02 7.14 -0.50
CA PRO A 116 2.70 6.89 -1.76
C PRO A 116 1.97 7.53 -2.93
N LYS A 117 2.72 7.88 -3.99
CA LYS A 117 2.13 8.26 -5.28
C LYS A 117 1.74 7.05 -6.10
N VAL A 118 2.47 5.95 -5.92
CA VAL A 118 2.24 4.69 -6.64
C VAL A 118 2.51 3.49 -5.74
N VAL A 119 1.69 2.46 -5.90
CA VAL A 119 1.87 1.17 -5.23
C VAL A 119 2.13 0.08 -6.27
N LEU A 120 3.24 -0.63 -6.12
CA LEU A 120 3.64 -1.69 -7.04
C LEU A 120 3.70 -3.03 -6.30
N PHE A 121 3.02 -4.04 -6.84
CA PHE A 121 3.23 -5.40 -6.37
C PHE A 121 4.29 -6.07 -7.25
N VAL A 122 5.45 -6.30 -6.65
CA VAL A 122 6.64 -6.75 -7.38
C VAL A 122 6.97 -8.18 -7.01
N GLY A 123 7.28 -9.02 -7.99
CA GLY A 123 7.72 -10.37 -7.67
C GLY A 123 7.74 -11.36 -8.82
N LEU A 124 7.19 -12.55 -8.58
CA LEU A 124 7.16 -13.63 -9.55
C LEU A 124 5.74 -14.09 -9.89
N CYS A 125 5.58 -14.64 -11.10
CA CYS A 125 4.33 -15.18 -11.61
C CYS A 125 4.59 -16.46 -12.41
N ALA A 126 3.51 -17.20 -12.68
CA ALA A 126 3.54 -18.24 -13.70
C ALA A 126 3.19 -17.66 -15.07
N THR A 127 3.69 -18.25 -16.15
CA THR A 127 3.23 -17.93 -17.51
C THR A 127 2.02 -18.79 -17.90
N MET A 128 1.00 -18.14 -18.44
CA MET A 128 -0.16 -18.79 -19.04
C MET A 128 0.13 -19.29 -20.46
N LYS A 129 1.20 -18.77 -21.10
CA LYS A 129 1.56 -19.06 -22.49
C LYS A 129 3.09 -19.24 -22.60
N PRO A 130 3.62 -20.44 -22.31
CA PRO A 130 5.07 -20.70 -22.39
C PRO A 130 5.69 -20.40 -23.77
N ALA A 131 4.90 -20.44 -24.84
CA ALA A 131 5.35 -20.07 -26.19
C ALA A 131 5.52 -18.55 -26.39
N LYS A 132 4.96 -17.71 -25.52
CA LYS A 132 5.00 -16.24 -25.61
C LYS A 132 5.83 -15.58 -24.52
N ALA A 133 5.80 -16.10 -23.30
CA ALA A 133 6.62 -15.60 -22.19
C ALA A 133 7.39 -16.76 -21.56
N LYS A 134 8.71 -16.61 -21.48
CA LYS A 134 9.68 -17.60 -21.02
C LYS A 134 10.10 -17.32 -19.58
N LEU A 135 10.74 -18.28 -18.93
CA LEU A 135 11.33 -18.07 -17.61
C LEU A 135 12.27 -16.86 -17.63
N GLY A 136 12.13 -15.97 -16.64
CA GLY A 136 12.87 -14.72 -16.55
C GLY A 136 12.23 -13.52 -17.26
N ASP A 137 11.32 -13.72 -18.23
CA ASP A 137 10.62 -12.61 -18.87
C ASP A 137 9.77 -11.85 -17.85
N VAL A 138 9.68 -10.53 -18.00
CA VAL A 138 8.87 -9.66 -17.14
C VAL A 138 7.50 -9.44 -17.75
N VAL A 139 6.45 -9.62 -16.96
CA VAL A 139 5.06 -9.36 -17.31
C VAL A 139 4.58 -8.18 -16.47
N ILE A 140 4.27 -7.06 -17.14
CA ILE A 140 3.69 -5.89 -16.51
C ILE A 140 2.19 -5.89 -16.75
N SER A 141 1.39 -5.73 -15.69
CA SER A 141 -0.07 -5.70 -15.80
C SER A 141 -0.56 -4.40 -16.43
N ALA A 142 -0.49 -4.26 -17.76
CA ALA A 142 -1.23 -3.20 -18.45
C ALA A 142 -2.74 -3.37 -18.28
N LYS A 143 -3.17 -4.63 -18.15
CA LYS A 143 -4.53 -5.01 -17.78
C LYS A 143 -4.48 -6.05 -16.67
N LEU A 144 -5.40 -5.96 -15.71
CA LEU A 144 -5.62 -6.95 -14.66
C LEU A 144 -6.97 -7.61 -14.88
N ALA A 145 -7.01 -8.94 -14.77
CA ALA A 145 -8.25 -9.72 -14.77
C ALA A 145 -8.31 -10.63 -13.54
N THR A 146 -9.50 -10.90 -12.99
CA THR A 146 -9.67 -11.82 -11.86
C THR A 146 -10.62 -12.97 -12.15
N TYR A 147 -10.38 -14.12 -11.51
CA TYR A 147 -11.15 -15.34 -11.73
C TYR A 147 -11.70 -15.96 -10.43
N ASP A 148 -11.56 -15.29 -9.31
CA ASP A 148 -12.11 -15.74 -8.03
C ASP A 148 -13.65 -15.66 -8.00
N ASP A 149 -14.22 -14.56 -8.50
CA ASP A 149 -15.66 -14.40 -8.63
C ASP A 149 -16.19 -15.18 -9.84
N LYS A 150 -16.98 -16.24 -9.57
CA LYS A 150 -17.52 -17.12 -10.60
C LYS A 150 -18.90 -17.66 -10.27
N LYS A 151 -19.72 -17.86 -11.30
CA LYS A 151 -20.94 -18.64 -11.23
C LYS A 151 -20.63 -20.07 -11.63
N VAL A 152 -20.98 -21.04 -10.79
CA VAL A 152 -20.92 -22.47 -11.12
C VAL A 152 -22.19 -22.84 -11.89
N MET A 153 -22.02 -23.38 -13.09
CA MET A 153 -23.12 -23.78 -13.96
C MET A 153 -23.54 -25.22 -13.67
N ALA A 154 -24.75 -25.60 -14.09
CA ALA A 154 -25.30 -26.94 -13.85
C ALA A 154 -24.48 -28.08 -14.51
N ASP A 155 -23.72 -27.76 -15.56
CA ASP A 155 -22.80 -28.67 -16.25
C ASP A 155 -21.38 -28.69 -15.62
N GLY A 156 -21.19 -28.03 -14.48
CA GLY A 156 -19.91 -27.96 -13.77
C GLY A 156 -18.94 -26.90 -14.29
N ARG A 157 -19.24 -26.19 -15.40
CA ARG A 157 -18.39 -25.12 -15.91
C ARG A 157 -18.49 -23.86 -15.07
N TYR A 158 -17.43 -23.05 -15.09
CA TYR A 158 -17.42 -21.73 -14.47
C TYR A 158 -17.70 -20.63 -15.49
N GLN A 159 -18.60 -19.71 -15.12
CA GLN A 159 -18.71 -18.40 -15.76
C GLN A 159 -18.06 -17.38 -14.84
N TYR A 160 -16.86 -16.93 -15.20
CA TYR A 160 -16.12 -15.93 -14.44
C TYR A 160 -16.77 -14.55 -14.55
N ARG A 161 -16.82 -13.83 -13.43
CA ARG A 161 -17.47 -12.52 -13.26
C ARG A 161 -16.58 -11.53 -12.51
N GLY A 162 -15.29 -11.85 -12.39
CA GLY A 162 -14.30 -10.98 -11.80
C GLY A 162 -14.05 -9.71 -12.62
N ILE A 163 -13.22 -8.83 -12.08
CA ILE A 163 -12.90 -7.57 -12.72
C ILE A 163 -12.01 -7.80 -13.95
N ARG A 164 -12.09 -6.87 -14.90
CA ARG A 164 -11.15 -6.78 -16.02
C ARG A 164 -10.94 -5.31 -16.35
N VAL A 165 -9.77 -4.80 -16.00
CA VAL A 165 -9.50 -3.36 -15.89
C VAL A 165 -8.14 -3.03 -16.47
N ASN A 166 -8.01 -1.85 -17.08
CA ASN A 166 -6.73 -1.30 -17.47
C ASN A 166 -6.11 -0.56 -16.27
N VAL A 167 -4.79 -0.42 -16.28
CA VAL A 167 -4.15 0.56 -15.40
C VAL A 167 -4.58 1.99 -15.75
N SER A 168 -4.39 2.89 -14.81
CA SER A 168 -4.53 4.34 -14.95
C SER A 168 -3.67 4.91 -16.09
N LYS A 169 -4.04 6.09 -16.60
CA LYS A 169 -3.37 6.75 -17.72
C LYS A 169 -1.88 6.95 -17.47
N ASN A 170 -1.50 7.50 -16.31
CA ASN A 170 -0.10 7.80 -16.00
C ASN A 170 0.75 6.52 -16.02
N MET A 171 0.25 5.45 -15.39
CA MET A 171 0.89 4.15 -15.42
C MET A 171 0.93 3.55 -16.85
N ALA A 172 -0.16 3.62 -17.62
CA ALA A 172 -0.20 3.14 -19.00
C ALA A 172 0.85 3.82 -19.88
N ASP A 173 0.97 5.15 -19.79
CA ASP A 173 1.95 5.93 -20.54
C ASP A 173 3.39 5.54 -20.14
N LEU A 174 3.65 5.33 -18.83
CA LEU A 174 4.97 4.92 -18.34
C LEU A 174 5.36 3.50 -18.77
N ILE A 175 4.41 2.55 -18.76
CA ILE A 175 4.67 1.14 -19.11
C ILE A 175 5.19 0.98 -20.55
N LEU A 176 4.75 1.84 -21.48
CA LEU A 176 5.25 1.83 -22.85
C LEU A 176 6.78 1.99 -22.92
N HIS A 177 7.36 2.69 -21.96
CA HIS A 177 8.79 2.99 -21.88
C HIS A 177 9.54 2.13 -20.85
N ALA A 178 8.90 1.10 -20.27
CA ALA A 178 9.47 0.34 -19.16
C ALA A 178 10.83 -0.33 -19.49
N ALA A 179 11.03 -0.72 -20.75
CA ALA A 179 12.23 -1.39 -21.23
C ALA A 179 13.21 -0.44 -21.94
N ASP A 180 12.89 0.85 -22.06
CA ASP A 180 13.73 1.80 -22.78
C ASP A 180 15.05 2.00 -22.01
N GLY A 181 16.17 1.74 -22.68
CA GLY A 181 17.51 1.80 -22.07
C GLY A 181 17.74 0.78 -20.94
N TRP A 182 16.81 -0.16 -20.72
CA TRP A 182 16.96 -1.19 -19.72
C TRP A 182 17.87 -2.30 -20.23
N GLU A 183 18.90 -2.60 -19.45
CA GLU A 183 19.70 -3.80 -19.63
C GLU A 183 19.38 -4.77 -18.49
N PRO A 184 19.08 -6.04 -18.78
CA PRO A 184 18.88 -7.02 -17.72
C PRO A 184 20.19 -7.16 -16.94
N PRO A 185 20.13 -7.33 -15.60
CA PRO A 185 21.32 -7.36 -14.75
C PRO A 185 22.03 -8.72 -14.82
N LEU A 186 22.40 -9.17 -16.01
CA LEU A 186 23.07 -10.44 -16.27
C LEU A 186 24.58 -10.25 -16.20
N LYS A 187 25.29 -11.22 -15.60
CA LYS A 187 26.75 -11.26 -15.60
C LYS A 187 27.32 -11.37 -17.01
N VAL A 188 26.60 -12.09 -17.88
CA VAL A 188 26.90 -12.23 -19.31
C VAL A 188 25.65 -11.85 -20.09
N GLN A 189 25.66 -10.72 -20.79
CA GLN A 189 24.44 -10.18 -21.44
C GLN A 189 23.82 -11.10 -22.50
N SER A 190 24.61 -11.96 -23.13
CA SER A 190 24.12 -12.93 -24.13
C SER A 190 23.60 -14.23 -23.51
N SER A 191 23.69 -14.42 -22.20
CA SER A 191 23.33 -15.69 -21.54
C SER A 191 21.83 -15.99 -21.54
N LEU A 192 20.99 -14.95 -21.62
CA LEU A 192 19.54 -15.09 -21.75
C LEU A 192 18.98 -13.83 -22.40
N LYS A 193 18.14 -14.01 -23.43
CA LYS A 193 17.33 -12.92 -23.97
C LYS A 193 16.08 -12.78 -23.10
N VAL A 194 16.03 -11.74 -22.28
CA VAL A 194 14.89 -11.42 -21.43
C VAL A 194 13.99 -10.40 -22.13
N GLU A 195 12.68 -10.64 -22.14
CA GLU A 195 11.69 -9.72 -22.71
C GLU A 195 10.82 -9.08 -21.62
N VAL A 196 10.41 -7.83 -21.86
CA VAL A 196 9.44 -7.10 -21.02
C VAL A 196 8.12 -6.98 -21.78
N HIS A 197 7.12 -7.71 -21.32
CA HIS A 197 5.77 -7.73 -21.87
C HIS A 197 4.96 -6.57 -21.31
N ARG A 198 4.92 -5.47 -22.07
CA ARG A 198 4.34 -4.17 -21.71
C ARG A 198 2.82 -4.05 -21.95
N ASP A 199 2.22 -4.92 -22.77
CA ASP A 199 0.77 -4.93 -23.03
C ASP A 199 0.16 -6.28 -22.64
N ALA A 200 0.49 -6.72 -21.42
CA ALA A 200 0.06 -8.02 -20.92
C ALA A 200 -1.19 -7.92 -20.05
N VAL A 201 -2.02 -8.97 -20.13
CA VAL A 201 -3.06 -9.24 -19.14
C VAL A 201 -2.46 -10.12 -18.04
N MET A 202 -2.43 -9.60 -16.82
CA MET A 202 -2.12 -10.36 -15.61
C MET A 202 -3.42 -10.95 -15.05
N LEU A 203 -3.49 -12.27 -14.91
CA LEU A 203 -4.61 -12.97 -14.31
C LEU A 203 -4.33 -13.18 -12.82
N SER A 204 -5.25 -12.74 -11.96
CA SER A 204 -5.14 -12.83 -10.50
C SER A 204 -6.23 -13.71 -9.90
N GLY A 205 -5.88 -14.57 -8.95
CA GLY A 205 -6.88 -15.35 -8.22
C GLY A 205 -6.33 -16.10 -7.02
N PRO A 206 -7.14 -16.95 -6.37
CA PRO A 206 -6.83 -17.46 -5.04
C PRO A 206 -6.01 -18.75 -5.07
N GLU A 207 -5.71 -19.29 -6.25
CA GLU A 207 -5.13 -20.62 -6.42
C GLU A 207 -3.66 -20.51 -6.81
N LEU A 208 -2.80 -21.26 -6.10
CA LEU A 208 -1.47 -21.58 -6.60
C LEU A 208 -1.61 -22.69 -7.65
N VAL A 209 -1.74 -22.32 -8.92
CA VAL A 209 -1.92 -23.30 -10.00
C VAL A 209 -0.58 -23.95 -10.34
N ASP A 210 -0.46 -25.25 -10.04
CA ASP A 210 0.63 -26.12 -10.49
C ASP A 210 0.05 -27.37 -11.15
N TYR A 211 -0.87 -27.16 -12.09
CA TYR A 211 -1.58 -28.23 -12.79
C TYR A 211 -1.97 -27.79 -14.19
N ARG A 212 -1.47 -28.51 -15.19
CA ARG A 212 -1.58 -28.13 -16.61
C ARG A 212 -3.02 -27.95 -17.06
N GLU A 213 -3.92 -28.88 -16.73
CA GLU A 213 -5.31 -28.79 -17.17
C GLU A 213 -6.04 -27.60 -16.53
N ARG A 214 -5.73 -27.28 -15.27
CA ARG A 214 -6.29 -26.08 -14.61
C ARG A 214 -5.81 -24.80 -15.28
N ARG A 215 -4.53 -24.72 -15.66
CA ARG A 215 -4.01 -23.60 -16.46
C ARG A 215 -4.72 -23.50 -17.82
N GLU A 216 -4.93 -24.63 -18.50
CA GLU A 216 -5.63 -24.67 -19.80
C GLU A 216 -7.12 -24.26 -19.67
N GLU A 217 -7.81 -24.67 -18.60
CA GLU A 217 -9.17 -24.22 -18.30
C GLU A 217 -9.26 -22.70 -18.10
N LEU A 218 -8.34 -22.13 -17.31
CA LEU A 218 -8.23 -20.70 -17.11
C LEU A 218 -7.90 -19.99 -18.43
N LEU A 219 -6.98 -20.53 -19.23
CA LEU A 219 -6.60 -19.98 -20.51
C LEU A 219 -7.76 -19.97 -21.52
N ASN A 220 -8.62 -20.99 -21.51
CA ASN A 220 -9.83 -21.02 -22.34
C ASN A 220 -10.81 -19.89 -21.98
N SER A 221 -10.87 -19.51 -20.70
CA SER A 221 -11.72 -18.42 -20.21
C SER A 221 -11.07 -17.04 -20.38
N PHE A 222 -9.74 -16.98 -20.33
CA PHE A 222 -8.93 -15.77 -20.43
C PHE A 222 -7.85 -15.94 -21.51
N PRO A 223 -8.24 -16.04 -22.80
CA PRO A 223 -7.33 -16.42 -23.90
C PRO A 223 -6.21 -15.41 -24.15
N ASP A 224 -6.31 -14.20 -23.59
CA ASP A 224 -5.32 -13.14 -23.69
C ASP A 224 -4.42 -13.00 -22.44
N ALA A 225 -4.73 -13.70 -21.34
CA ALA A 225 -3.85 -13.76 -20.16
C ALA A 225 -2.43 -14.23 -20.53
N LEU A 226 -1.42 -13.58 -19.95
CA LEU A 226 -0.01 -13.93 -20.12
C LEU A 226 0.64 -14.36 -18.81
N GLY A 227 0.37 -13.63 -17.72
CA GLY A 227 0.84 -13.98 -16.38
C GLY A 227 -0.29 -14.47 -15.48
N LEU A 228 0.05 -15.27 -14.46
CA LEU A 228 -0.84 -15.76 -13.42
C LEU A 228 -0.21 -15.59 -12.03
N GLU A 229 -0.93 -14.94 -11.12
CA GLU A 229 -0.47 -14.63 -9.76
C GLU A 229 -1.64 -14.53 -8.76
N MET A 230 -1.36 -14.19 -7.49
CA MET A 230 -2.35 -14.31 -6.40
C MET A 230 -2.65 -13.02 -5.61
N GLU A 231 -2.01 -11.89 -5.92
CA GLU A 231 -2.07 -10.67 -5.10
C GLU A 231 -2.69 -9.47 -5.81
N GLY A 232 -2.66 -9.45 -7.15
CA GLY A 232 -3.07 -8.33 -7.99
C GLY A 232 -4.50 -7.85 -7.75
N LYS A 233 -5.46 -8.75 -7.49
CA LYS A 233 -6.83 -8.35 -7.11
C LYS A 233 -6.82 -7.43 -5.89
N GLY A 234 -6.13 -7.82 -4.83
CA GLY A 234 -6.08 -7.09 -3.57
C GLY A 234 -5.35 -5.75 -3.70
N LEU A 235 -4.28 -5.72 -4.49
CA LEU A 235 -3.62 -4.47 -4.88
C LEU A 235 -4.61 -3.52 -5.54
N TYR A 236 -5.29 -3.99 -6.59
CA TYR A 236 -6.21 -3.16 -7.36
C TYR A 236 -7.39 -2.67 -6.52
N GLU A 237 -8.05 -3.54 -5.76
CA GLU A 237 -9.19 -3.15 -4.93
C GLU A 237 -8.81 -2.07 -3.90
N ALA A 238 -7.64 -2.20 -3.27
CA ALA A 238 -7.17 -1.17 -2.33
C ALA A 238 -6.82 0.13 -3.06
N ALA A 239 -6.02 0.06 -4.12
CA ALA A 239 -5.58 1.23 -4.88
C ALA A 239 -6.75 1.97 -5.55
N TYR A 240 -7.74 1.24 -6.07
CA TYR A 240 -8.96 1.80 -6.65
C TYR A 240 -9.75 2.62 -5.62
N ASN A 241 -9.99 2.06 -4.43
CA ASN A 241 -10.72 2.76 -3.37
C ASN A 241 -9.99 4.00 -2.86
N LEU A 242 -8.66 3.98 -2.94
CA LEU A 242 -7.78 5.06 -2.51
C LEU A 242 -7.45 6.03 -3.66
N SER A 243 -7.87 5.76 -4.91
CA SER A 243 -7.46 6.55 -6.08
C SER A 243 -5.93 6.68 -6.22
N ILE A 244 -5.18 5.61 -5.92
CA ILE A 244 -3.72 5.56 -6.03
C ILE A 244 -3.32 4.83 -7.30
N GLU A 245 -2.28 5.31 -7.97
CA GLU A 245 -1.67 4.64 -9.12
C GLU A 245 -1.13 3.26 -8.71
N CYS A 246 -1.41 2.20 -9.48
CA CYS A 246 -0.90 0.87 -9.16
C CYS A 246 -0.60 0.00 -10.38
N ALA A 247 0.32 -0.95 -10.20
CA ALA A 247 0.58 -2.02 -11.17
C ALA A 247 1.15 -3.27 -10.50
N VAL A 248 0.91 -4.43 -11.11
CA VAL A 248 1.60 -5.69 -10.81
C VAL A 248 2.74 -5.86 -11.82
N ILE A 249 3.96 -6.02 -11.32
CA ILE A 249 5.16 -6.21 -12.14
C ILE A 249 5.86 -7.47 -11.67
N LYS A 250 5.73 -8.55 -12.43
CA LYS A 250 6.23 -9.86 -12.03
C LYS A 250 7.01 -10.52 -13.16
N ALA A 251 8.05 -11.28 -12.84
CA ALA A 251 8.76 -12.08 -13.82
C ALA A 251 8.33 -13.55 -13.76
N VAL A 252 8.42 -14.24 -14.89
CA VAL A 252 7.98 -15.64 -15.01
C VAL A 252 8.97 -16.57 -14.31
N SER A 253 8.53 -17.27 -13.26
CA SER A 253 9.33 -18.25 -12.53
C SER A 253 8.92 -19.71 -12.77
N ASP A 254 7.74 -19.95 -13.32
CA ASP A 254 7.22 -21.29 -13.59
C ASP A 254 6.12 -21.28 -14.67
N PHE A 255 5.64 -22.47 -15.02
CA PHE A 255 4.69 -22.69 -16.11
C PHE A 255 3.28 -23.05 -15.63
N ALA A 256 2.98 -23.10 -14.33
CA ALA A 256 1.69 -23.53 -13.78
C ALA A 256 1.17 -24.89 -14.34
N ASP A 257 2.06 -25.85 -14.57
CA ASP A 257 1.74 -27.10 -15.27
C ASP A 257 2.11 -28.39 -14.52
N GLY A 258 2.45 -28.30 -13.23
CA GLY A 258 2.94 -29.44 -12.43
C GLY A 258 4.47 -29.53 -12.42
N SER A 259 5.17 -28.56 -13.00
CA SER A 259 6.63 -28.53 -13.08
C SER A 259 7.31 -27.54 -12.12
N LYS A 260 6.57 -26.88 -11.22
CA LYS A 260 7.09 -25.77 -10.40
C LYS A 260 8.37 -26.10 -9.62
N GLU A 261 8.50 -27.32 -9.07
CA GLU A 261 9.73 -27.72 -8.37
C GLU A 261 10.96 -27.75 -9.30
N ARG A 262 10.79 -28.05 -10.59
CA ARG A 262 11.87 -28.06 -11.58
C ARG A 262 12.37 -26.66 -11.92
N THR A 263 11.54 -25.63 -11.73
CA THR A 263 11.88 -24.24 -12.00
C THR A 263 12.21 -23.43 -10.75
N LYS A 264 12.29 -24.07 -9.57
CA LYS A 264 12.52 -23.39 -8.28
C LYS A 264 13.74 -22.46 -8.25
N LEU A 265 14.82 -22.85 -8.93
CA LEU A 265 16.04 -22.03 -9.04
C LEU A 265 15.81 -20.69 -9.75
N TRP A 266 14.75 -20.57 -10.54
CA TRP A 266 14.39 -19.34 -11.23
C TRP A 266 13.70 -18.32 -10.33
N GLN A 267 13.25 -18.66 -9.12
CA GLN A 267 12.51 -17.72 -8.27
C GLN A 267 13.36 -16.50 -7.85
N PRO A 268 14.59 -16.65 -7.31
CA PRO A 268 15.43 -15.50 -6.98
C PRO A 268 15.79 -14.68 -8.21
N PHE A 269 16.11 -15.35 -9.32
CA PHE A 269 16.45 -14.70 -10.59
C PHE A 269 15.28 -13.86 -11.11
N SER A 270 14.08 -14.46 -11.21
CA SER A 270 12.87 -13.80 -11.72
C SER A 270 12.53 -12.57 -10.86
N SER A 271 12.55 -12.73 -9.53
CA SER A 271 12.35 -11.59 -8.62
C SER A 271 13.35 -10.46 -8.86
N ALA A 272 14.63 -10.77 -9.09
CA ALA A 272 15.67 -9.78 -9.39
C ALA A 272 15.41 -9.05 -10.71
N ILE A 273 15.04 -9.78 -11.77
CA ILE A 273 14.72 -9.17 -13.07
C ILE A 273 13.50 -8.24 -12.93
N ALA A 274 12.43 -8.67 -12.25
CA ALA A 274 11.25 -7.83 -12.02
C ALA A 274 11.60 -6.54 -11.26
N ALA A 275 12.37 -6.66 -10.17
CA ALA A 275 12.83 -5.51 -9.39
C ALA A 275 13.72 -4.57 -10.23
N SER A 276 14.53 -5.11 -11.15
CA SER A 276 15.38 -4.30 -12.03
C SER A 276 14.58 -3.45 -13.03
N VAL A 277 13.45 -3.97 -13.53
CA VAL A 277 12.55 -3.21 -14.41
C VAL A 277 11.86 -2.11 -13.62
N VAL A 278 11.41 -2.39 -12.39
CA VAL A 278 10.85 -1.37 -11.48
C VAL A 278 11.88 -0.27 -11.21
N TYR A 279 13.11 -0.63 -10.86
CA TYR A 279 14.18 0.35 -10.69
C TYR A 279 14.38 1.19 -11.96
N ASN A 280 14.41 0.57 -13.14
CA ASN A 280 14.57 1.30 -14.40
C ASN A 280 13.44 2.32 -14.65
N MET A 281 12.20 1.91 -14.44
CA MET A 281 11.01 2.76 -14.62
C MET A 281 11.00 3.96 -13.67
N PHE A 282 11.55 3.81 -12.47
CA PHE A 282 11.32 4.73 -11.37
C PHE A 282 12.58 5.35 -10.74
N LYS A 283 13.79 5.10 -11.28
CA LYS A 283 15.04 5.69 -10.77
C LYS A 283 15.15 7.20 -10.90
N HIS A 284 14.29 7.82 -11.72
CA HIS A 284 14.30 9.27 -11.97
C HIS A 284 13.08 9.96 -11.35
N PRO A 285 13.26 10.91 -10.41
CA PRO A 285 12.15 11.59 -9.73
C PRO A 285 11.16 12.30 -10.64
N VAL A 286 11.60 12.76 -11.83
CA VAL A 286 10.77 13.48 -12.79
C VAL A 286 9.50 12.73 -13.19
N VAL A 287 9.55 11.39 -13.22
CA VAL A 287 8.42 10.52 -13.56
C VAL A 287 7.25 10.72 -12.59
N LEU A 288 7.54 10.94 -11.31
CA LEU A 288 6.56 11.00 -10.23
C LEU A 288 6.23 12.42 -9.78
N ARG A 289 6.88 13.46 -10.33
CA ARG A 289 6.66 14.86 -9.87
C ARG A 289 5.22 15.32 -10.02
N GLN A 290 4.56 14.90 -11.09
CA GLN A 290 3.18 15.32 -11.42
C GLN A 290 2.12 14.31 -10.95
N TRP A 291 2.53 13.17 -10.39
CA TRP A 291 1.58 12.16 -9.95
C TRP A 291 0.96 12.60 -8.62
N PRO A 292 -0.38 12.51 -8.49
CA PRO A 292 -1.04 12.85 -7.24
C PRO A 292 -0.56 11.91 -6.15
N ARG A 293 -0.45 12.42 -4.93
CA ARG A 293 -0.48 11.53 -3.77
C ARG A 293 -1.94 11.20 -3.52
N HIS A 294 -2.20 10.06 -2.89
CA HIS A 294 -3.38 9.96 -2.04
C HIS A 294 -3.34 11.23 -1.18
N GLU A 295 -4.27 12.17 -1.40
CA GLU A 295 -4.46 13.27 -0.47
C GLU A 295 -4.52 12.59 0.90
N GLU A 296 -4.01 13.20 1.97
CA GLU A 296 -4.60 12.82 3.24
C GLU A 296 -6.11 12.85 2.96
N MET A 297 -6.76 11.68 2.96
CA MET A 297 -8.09 11.69 3.52
C MET A 297 -7.74 12.31 4.86
N GLU A 298 -7.97 13.63 4.98
CA GLU A 298 -8.57 14.16 6.16
C GLU A 298 -9.58 13.07 6.47
N ASP A 299 -9.19 12.17 7.37
CA ASP A 299 -10.11 11.36 8.13
C ASP A 299 -11.17 12.39 8.49
N PRO A 300 -12.37 12.36 7.86
CA PRO A 300 -13.10 13.54 7.38
C PRO A 300 -13.26 14.55 8.49
N LYS A 301 -12.27 15.43 8.69
CA LYS A 301 -11.89 15.88 10.04
C LYS A 301 -12.45 14.94 11.13
N VAL A 302 -11.70 13.95 11.60
CA VAL A 302 -11.83 13.58 13.01
C VAL A 302 -11.57 14.89 13.72
N ASN A 303 -12.66 15.59 13.98
CA ASN A 303 -12.71 16.76 14.79
C ASN A 303 -12.03 16.26 16.06
N PRO A 304 -10.85 16.78 16.44
CA PRO A 304 -10.08 16.24 17.56
C PRO A 304 -10.87 16.22 18.86
N GLU A 305 -12.07 16.79 18.84
CA GLU A 305 -13.04 16.80 19.87
C GLU A 305 -14.40 16.44 19.26
N LYS A 306 -14.94 15.24 19.55
CA LYS A 306 -16.40 15.17 19.74
C LYS A 306 -16.68 16.01 20.97
N LEU A 307 -16.86 17.32 20.77
CA LEU A 307 -17.42 18.23 21.75
C LEU A 307 -18.89 17.89 21.86
N ASP A 308 -19.26 17.15 22.90
CA ASP A 308 -20.67 17.14 23.32
C ASP A 308 -20.93 18.53 23.92
N ILE A 309 -21.58 19.40 23.13
CA ILE A 309 -21.97 20.73 23.56
C ILE A 309 -23.42 20.66 24.01
N GLU A 310 -23.64 20.91 25.29
CA GLU A 310 -24.98 21.09 25.84
C GLU A 310 -25.20 22.57 26.11
N THR A 311 -26.26 23.14 25.52
CA THR A 311 -26.67 24.52 25.77
C THR A 311 -28.04 24.56 26.43
N GLY A 312 -28.25 25.52 27.32
CA GLY A 312 -29.55 25.69 27.96
C GLY A 312 -29.70 27.05 28.61
N HIS A 313 -30.84 27.22 29.28
CA HIS A 313 -31.12 28.35 30.14
C HIS A 313 -31.45 27.84 31.53
N LYS A 314 -30.98 28.52 32.56
CA LYS A 314 -31.31 28.23 33.95
C LYS A 314 -31.57 29.54 34.70
N MET A 315 -32.53 29.50 35.61
CA MET A 315 -32.75 30.60 36.54
C MET A 315 -31.77 30.49 37.71
N HIS A 316 -31.04 31.56 38.01
CA HIS A 316 -30.16 31.66 39.17
C HIS A 316 -30.31 33.06 39.79
N ASN A 317 -30.63 33.14 41.09
CA ASN A 317 -30.86 34.40 41.81
C ASN A 317 -31.77 35.41 41.06
N CYS A 318 -32.92 34.95 40.58
CA CYS A 318 -33.90 35.73 39.80
C CYS A 318 -33.41 36.25 38.44
N ARG A 319 -32.28 35.75 37.92
CA ARG A 319 -31.77 36.09 36.59
C ARG A 319 -31.76 34.88 35.68
N THR A 320 -31.99 35.09 34.39
CA THR A 320 -31.89 34.06 33.37
C THR A 320 -30.44 33.96 32.92
N ILE A 321 -29.81 32.82 33.21
CA ILE A 321 -28.44 32.51 32.80
C ILE A 321 -28.52 31.56 31.61
N LYS A 322 -27.99 32.01 30.47
CA LYS A 322 -27.73 31.15 29.32
C LYS A 322 -26.39 30.46 29.53
N TYR A 323 -26.31 29.17 29.24
CA TYR A 323 -25.08 28.41 29.42
C TYR A 323 -24.77 27.53 28.22
N SER A 324 -23.48 27.22 28.07
CA SER A 324 -22.97 26.16 27.21
C SER A 324 -21.91 25.37 27.98
N THR A 325 -22.03 24.05 28.03
CA THR A 325 -21.02 23.16 28.57
C THR A 325 -20.45 22.29 27.48
N THR A 326 -19.17 21.99 27.59
CA THR A 326 -18.43 21.27 26.57
C THR A 326 -17.64 20.14 27.20
N THR A 327 -17.81 18.91 26.70
CA THR A 327 -17.02 17.74 27.14
C THR A 327 -15.97 17.40 26.09
N ARG A 328 -14.70 17.33 26.51
CA ARG A 328 -13.59 16.91 25.64
C ARG A 328 -13.28 15.43 25.88
N ASN A 329 -13.67 14.58 24.95
CA ASN A 329 -13.33 13.14 24.97
C ASN A 329 -11.96 12.90 24.33
N LEU A 330 -10.89 13.05 25.11
CA LEU A 330 -9.52 12.78 24.63
C LEU A 330 -9.21 11.28 24.73
N VAL A 331 -8.90 10.63 23.60
CA VAL A 331 -8.39 9.26 23.61
C VAL A 331 -7.09 9.23 24.44
N ALA A 332 -7.08 8.43 25.51
CA ALA A 332 -5.98 8.27 26.48
C ALA A 332 -5.80 9.35 27.58
N LYS A 333 -6.76 10.25 27.83
CA LYS A 333 -6.78 11.17 28.99
C LYS A 333 -8.13 11.17 29.74
N PRO A 334 -8.20 11.58 31.03
CA PRO A 334 -9.48 11.80 31.73
C PRO A 334 -10.31 12.88 31.01
N LYS A 335 -11.65 12.78 31.12
CA LYS A 335 -12.58 13.75 30.51
C LYS A 335 -12.40 15.13 31.13
N ASP A 336 -12.20 16.14 30.30
CA ASP A 336 -12.19 17.55 30.72
C ASP A 336 -13.54 18.21 30.38
N TYR A 337 -14.03 19.05 31.30
CA TYR A 337 -15.27 19.80 31.15
C TYR A 337 -15.01 21.31 31.18
N ASP A 338 -15.63 22.02 30.25
CA ASP A 338 -15.66 23.48 30.22
C ASP A 338 -17.10 23.97 30.32
N ALA A 339 -17.30 25.16 30.89
CA ALA A 339 -18.59 25.83 30.92
C ALA A 339 -18.41 27.32 30.63
N LYS A 340 -19.34 27.86 29.84
CA LYS A 340 -19.50 29.30 29.62
C LYS A 340 -20.92 29.69 29.98
N VAL A 341 -21.06 30.81 30.67
CA VAL A 341 -22.34 31.36 31.12
C VAL A 341 -22.48 32.82 30.72
N GLU A 342 -23.70 33.23 30.50
CA GLU A 342 -24.09 34.59 30.11
C GLU A 342 -25.33 35.00 30.91
N ASP A 343 -25.29 36.17 31.55
CA ASP A 343 -26.48 36.79 32.10
C ASP A 343 -27.26 37.49 30.98
N VAL A 344 -28.45 36.98 30.65
CA VAL A 344 -29.24 37.45 29.51
C VAL A 344 -29.63 38.94 29.63
N ALA A 345 -29.75 39.46 30.86
CA ALA A 345 -30.17 40.84 31.08
C ALA A 345 -29.04 41.87 30.89
N THR A 346 -27.78 41.50 31.13
CA THR A 346 -26.63 42.43 31.04
C THR A 346 -25.68 42.10 29.88
N GLY A 347 -25.74 40.88 29.35
CA GLY A 347 -24.79 40.38 28.35
C GLY A 347 -23.42 40.04 28.94
N GLU A 348 -23.25 40.10 30.26
CA GLU A 348 -21.99 39.74 30.92
C GLU A 348 -21.76 38.23 30.85
N THR A 349 -20.52 37.83 30.63
CA THR A 349 -20.14 36.42 30.44
C THR A 349 -18.99 36.01 31.34
N ALA A 350 -19.01 34.77 31.80
CA ALA A 350 -17.87 34.13 32.45
C ALA A 350 -17.68 32.71 31.92
N GLU A 351 -16.46 32.20 32.03
CA GLU A 351 -16.14 30.85 31.60
C GLU A 351 -15.17 30.18 32.57
N ARG A 352 -15.24 28.86 32.61
CA ARG A 352 -14.36 28.00 33.39
C ARG A 352 -13.98 26.79 32.56
N THR A 353 -12.69 26.51 32.47
CA THR A 353 -12.14 25.44 31.63
C THR A 353 -11.38 24.39 32.44
N HIS A 354 -11.14 23.22 31.86
CA HIS A 354 -10.32 22.14 32.45
C HIS A 354 -10.82 21.64 33.82
N CYS A 355 -12.13 21.49 33.98
CA CYS A 355 -12.75 20.99 35.20
C CYS A 355 -12.94 19.47 35.17
N SER A 356 -12.92 18.86 36.36
CA SER A 356 -13.06 17.41 36.54
C SER A 356 -14.49 16.89 36.31
N THR A 357 -15.51 17.73 36.50
CA THR A 357 -16.92 17.41 36.18
C THR A 357 -17.63 18.62 35.57
N LYS A 358 -18.76 18.35 34.89
CA LYS A 358 -19.62 19.37 34.30
C LYS A 358 -20.19 20.33 35.35
N GLU A 359 -20.59 19.81 36.51
CA GLU A 359 -21.14 20.59 37.62
C GLU A 359 -20.09 21.58 38.16
N VAL A 360 -18.85 21.13 38.35
CA VAL A 360 -17.74 21.99 38.80
C VAL A 360 -17.46 23.11 37.79
N ALA A 361 -17.53 22.81 36.49
CA ALA A 361 -17.38 23.82 35.45
C ALA A 361 -18.51 24.86 35.50
N MET A 362 -19.76 24.40 35.55
CA MET A 362 -20.95 25.27 35.56
C MET A 362 -21.04 26.14 36.80
N ASP A 363 -20.92 25.55 37.99
CA ASP A 363 -21.08 26.30 39.25
C ASP A 363 -19.96 27.33 39.39
N GLY A 364 -18.72 26.96 39.04
CA GLY A 364 -17.59 27.90 39.01
C GLY A 364 -17.80 29.06 38.04
N ALA A 365 -18.28 28.79 36.82
CA ALA A 365 -18.56 29.84 35.84
C ALA A 365 -19.68 30.79 36.32
N ILE A 366 -20.72 30.27 36.99
CA ILE A 366 -21.79 31.09 37.58
C ILE A 366 -21.27 31.96 38.73
N GLU A 367 -20.45 31.40 39.62
CA GLU A 367 -19.83 32.16 40.71
C GLU A 367 -18.98 33.33 40.19
N ASP A 368 -18.16 33.07 39.16
CA ASP A 368 -17.33 34.08 38.52
C ASP A 368 -18.19 35.17 37.85
N LEU A 369 -19.28 34.78 37.17
CA LEU A 369 -20.24 35.74 36.59
C LEU A 369 -20.87 36.63 37.65
N PHE A 370 -21.34 36.08 38.77
CA PHE A 370 -21.99 36.85 39.83
C PHE A 370 -20.99 37.75 40.58
N LYS A 371 -19.73 37.36 40.67
CA LYS A 371 -18.67 38.24 41.17
C LYS A 371 -18.51 39.46 40.25
N GLN A 372 -18.44 39.26 38.94
CA GLN A 372 -18.35 40.36 37.97
C GLN A 372 -19.58 41.28 38.00
N LEU A 373 -20.79 40.72 38.12
CA LEU A 373 -22.02 41.52 38.21
C LEU A 373 -22.04 42.44 39.44
N ARG A 374 -21.53 41.97 40.60
CA ARG A 374 -21.38 42.80 41.82
C ARG A 374 -20.35 43.90 41.62
N GLU A 375 -19.20 43.58 41.03
CA GLU A 375 -18.13 44.56 40.75
C GLU A 375 -18.63 45.68 39.81
N LYS A 376 -19.49 45.33 38.85
CA LYS A 376 -20.11 46.26 37.90
C LYS A 376 -21.40 46.91 38.41
N LYS A 377 -21.84 46.62 39.64
CA LYS A 377 -23.06 47.14 40.27
C LYS A 377 -24.36 46.82 39.51
N PHE A 378 -24.40 45.69 38.83
CA PHE A 378 -25.62 45.18 38.19
C PHE A 378 -26.55 44.42 39.16
N ILE A 379 -26.02 44.00 40.31
CA ILE A 379 -26.70 43.33 41.43
C ILE A 379 -26.14 43.76 42.78
#